data_AF-A0AAW9S3W9-F1
#
_entry.id   AF-A0AAW9S3W9-F1
#
_cell.length_a   1.000
_cell.length_b   1.000
_cell.length_c   1.000
_cell.angle_alpha   90.00
_cell.angle_beta   90.00
_cell.angle_gamma   90.00
#
_symmetry.space_group_name_H-M   'P 1'
#
loop_
_entity.id
_entity.type
_entity.pdbx_description
1 polymer ?
#
loop_
_entity_poly.entity_id
_entity_poly.type
_entity_poly.pdbx_seq_one_letter_code
_entity_poly.pdbx_strand_id
1 'polypeptide(L)'
;METKALWEQYHLPVYYFILKKVQEEDIAQEVLQNVFLKIHEYLHQLKDEAKTEAWIFQIVRNEINNYYRKQSFQTRKISLWRKEEEAYTNICCFDRFINRLPEIYKTPIRLVYIEGYSQIQTAQKIGISLANTKARIRRAKAILKENFSKCCKFEVNKDGKLIGEPDCVFCQ
;
A
#
# COMPACT_ATOMS: atom_id res chain seq x y z
N MET A 1 -11.68 -9.31 -18.81
CA MET A 1 -11.06 -9.49 -17.48
C MET A 1 -12.11 -10.01 -16.50
N GLU A 2 -11.79 -11.02 -15.69
CA GLU A 2 -12.72 -11.58 -14.69
C GLU A 2 -12.29 -11.24 -13.26
N THR A 3 -13.26 -11.12 -12.34
CA THR A 3 -12.99 -10.85 -10.92
C THR A 3 -12.10 -11.91 -10.28
N LYS A 4 -12.24 -13.19 -10.67
CA LYS A 4 -11.40 -14.28 -10.16
C LYS A 4 -9.92 -14.06 -10.44
N ALA A 5 -9.57 -13.65 -11.66
CA ALA A 5 -8.19 -13.36 -12.02
C ALA A 5 -7.61 -12.18 -11.20
N LEU A 6 -8.43 -11.16 -10.93
CA LEU A 6 -8.04 -10.05 -10.07
C LEU A 6 -7.87 -10.46 -8.61
N TRP A 7 -8.70 -11.38 -8.12
CA TRP A 7 -8.55 -11.95 -6.78
C TRP A 7 -7.21 -12.65 -6.64
N GLU A 8 -6.93 -13.62 -7.50
CA GLU A 8 -5.68 -14.40 -7.48
C GLU A 8 -4.46 -13.48 -7.52
N GLN A 9 -4.51 -12.39 -8.30
CA GLN A 9 -3.38 -11.48 -8.45
C GLN A 9 -3.23 -10.43 -7.33
N TYR A 10 -4.33 -9.91 -6.77
CA TYR A 10 -4.29 -8.71 -5.91
C TYR A 10 -4.76 -8.91 -4.47
N HIS A 11 -5.38 -10.04 -4.11
CA HIS A 11 -5.97 -10.20 -2.78
C HIS A 11 -4.95 -10.06 -1.63
N LEU A 12 -3.79 -10.72 -1.71
CA LEU A 12 -2.73 -10.61 -0.69
C LEU A 12 -2.12 -9.20 -0.62
N PRO A 13 -1.65 -8.58 -1.73
CA PRO A 13 -1.14 -7.21 -1.69
C PRO A 13 -2.15 -6.20 -1.13
N VAL A 14 -3.42 -6.33 -1.51
CA VAL A 14 -4.49 -5.44 -1.04
C VAL A 14 -4.77 -5.68 0.44
N TYR A 15 -4.83 -6.94 0.89
CA TYR A 15 -5.01 -7.29 2.29
C TYR A 15 -3.92 -6.67 3.17
N TYR A 16 -2.65 -6.89 2.86
CA TYR A 16 -1.55 -6.32 3.65
C TYR A 16 -1.51 -4.80 3.61
N PHE A 17 -1.90 -4.19 2.48
CA PHE A 17 -2.02 -2.73 2.38
C PHE A 17 -3.11 -2.19 3.32
N ILE A 18 -4.27 -2.86 3.36
CA ILE A 18 -5.37 -2.50 4.27
C ILE A 18 -4.93 -2.73 5.72
N LEU A 19 -4.35 -3.90 6.03
CA LEU A 19 -3.91 -4.25 7.37
C LEU A 19 -2.90 -3.24 7.93
N LYS A 20 -1.95 -2.79 7.10
CA LYS A 20 -1.00 -1.73 7.50
C LYS A 20 -1.67 -0.39 7.83
N LYS A 21 -2.86 -0.13 7.28
CA LYS A 21 -3.62 1.11 7.53
C LYS A 21 -4.52 0.98 8.74
N VAL A 22 -5.30 -0.09 8.79
CA VAL A 22 -6.35 -0.31 9.79
C VAL A 22 -5.83 -0.90 11.09
N GLN A 23 -4.74 -1.67 11.03
CA GLN A 23 -4.07 -2.31 12.18
C GLN A 23 -4.92 -3.32 12.96
N GLU A 24 -5.99 -3.85 12.36
CA GLU A 24 -6.85 -4.88 12.93
C GLU A 24 -7.20 -5.91 11.85
N GLU A 25 -6.99 -7.21 12.13
CA GLU A 25 -7.12 -8.28 11.13
C GLU A 25 -8.56 -8.46 10.66
N ASP A 26 -9.52 -8.52 11.58
CA ASP A 26 -10.94 -8.71 11.28
C ASP A 26 -11.46 -7.59 10.38
N ILE A 27 -11.11 -6.34 10.69
CA ILE A 27 -11.50 -5.20 9.88
C ILE A 27 -10.78 -5.21 8.53
N ALA A 28 -9.51 -5.60 8.50
CA ALA A 28 -8.78 -5.70 7.23
C ALA A 28 -9.44 -6.72 6.29
N GLN A 29 -9.94 -7.83 6.81
CA GLN A 29 -10.70 -8.81 6.04
C GLN A 29 -12.07 -8.27 5.59
N GLU A 30 -12.78 -7.55 6.44
CA GLU A 30 -14.07 -6.90 6.09
C GLU A 30 -13.88 -5.89 4.94
N VAL A 31 -12.89 -5.00 5.08
CA VAL A 31 -12.57 -3.99 4.07
C VAL A 31 -12.12 -4.67 2.77
N LEU A 32 -11.31 -5.73 2.84
CA LEU A 32 -10.89 -6.51 1.67
C LEU A 32 -12.10 -7.09 0.92
N GLN A 33 -13.05 -7.70 1.63
CA GLN A 33 -14.27 -8.23 1.02
C GLN A 33 -15.04 -7.12 0.30
N ASN A 34 -15.27 -5.99 0.98
CA ASN A 34 -15.98 -4.85 0.39
C ASN A 34 -15.28 -4.31 -0.87
N VAL A 35 -13.95 -4.27 -0.87
CA VAL A 35 -13.17 -3.90 -2.06
C VAL A 35 -13.45 -4.85 -3.22
N PHE A 36 -13.39 -6.15 -3.00
CA PHE A 36 -13.58 -7.12 -4.09
C PHE A 36 -15.03 -7.21 -4.58
N LEU A 37 -16.02 -6.97 -3.72
CA LEU A 37 -17.41 -6.79 -4.12
C LEU A 37 -17.55 -5.60 -5.07
N LYS A 38 -16.94 -4.46 -4.75
CA LYS A 38 -16.94 -3.27 -5.63
C LYS A 38 -16.16 -3.46 -6.91
N ILE A 39 -15.05 -4.20 -6.86
CA ILE A 39 -14.32 -4.60 -8.06
C ILE A 39 -15.24 -5.39 -8.97
N HIS A 40 -15.96 -6.39 -8.44
CA HIS A 40 -16.91 -7.18 -9.23
C HIS A 40 -18.02 -6.31 -9.83
N GLU A 41 -18.63 -5.45 -9.02
CA GLU A 41 -19.72 -4.57 -9.43
C GLU A 41 -19.29 -3.62 -10.55
N TYR A 42 -18.12 -2.98 -10.43
CA TYR A 42 -17.69 -1.91 -11.33
C TYR A 42 -16.66 -2.34 -12.39
N LEU A 43 -16.32 -3.63 -12.48
CA LEU A 43 -15.32 -4.13 -13.43
C LEU A 43 -15.63 -3.73 -14.87
N HIS A 44 -16.92 -3.74 -15.23
CA HIS A 44 -17.41 -3.38 -16.56
C HIS A 44 -17.11 -1.91 -16.94
N GLN A 45 -16.83 -1.03 -15.97
CA GLN A 45 -16.51 0.39 -16.20
C GLN A 45 -15.03 0.62 -16.50
N LEU A 46 -14.18 -0.39 -16.29
CA LEU A 46 -12.75 -0.30 -16.55
C LEU A 46 -12.48 -0.39 -18.06
N LYS A 47 -12.27 0.77 -18.69
CA LYS A 47 -12.02 0.87 -20.15
C LYS A 47 -10.60 0.53 -20.57
N ASP A 48 -9.65 0.59 -19.63
CA ASP A 48 -8.21 0.52 -19.89
C ASP A 48 -7.55 -0.44 -18.92
N GLU A 49 -7.21 -1.63 -19.40
CA GLU A 49 -6.61 -2.70 -18.59
C GLU A 49 -5.22 -2.31 -18.05
N ALA A 50 -4.51 -1.37 -18.67
CA ALA A 50 -3.23 -0.88 -18.16
C ALA A 50 -3.39 -0.08 -16.85
N LYS A 51 -4.61 0.40 -16.54
CA LYS A 51 -4.93 1.17 -15.33
C LYS A 51 -5.58 0.35 -14.23
N THR A 52 -5.73 -0.96 -14.42
CA THR A 52 -6.37 -1.88 -13.47
C THR A 52 -5.84 -1.71 -12.05
N GLU A 53 -4.51 -1.70 -11.87
CA GLU A 53 -3.90 -1.57 -10.56
C GLU A 53 -4.24 -0.23 -9.89
N ALA A 54 -4.11 0.88 -10.63
CA ALA A 54 -4.43 2.20 -10.11
C ALA A 54 -5.92 2.32 -9.72
N TRP A 55 -6.81 1.71 -10.51
CA TRP A 55 -8.25 1.68 -10.25
C TRP A 55 -8.60 0.83 -9.02
N ILE A 56 -8.02 -0.37 -8.88
CA ILE A 56 -8.18 -1.21 -7.67
C ILE A 56 -7.76 -0.43 -6.43
N PHE A 57 -6.57 0.18 -6.44
CA PHE A 57 -6.09 0.94 -5.29
C PHE A 57 -6.90 2.23 -5.03
N GLN A 58 -7.65 2.74 -6.01
CA GLN A 58 -8.62 3.80 -5.76
C GLN A 58 -9.80 3.28 -4.94
N ILE A 59 -10.35 2.10 -5.28
CA ILE A 59 -11.42 1.45 -4.50
C ILE A 59 -10.94 1.15 -3.08
N VAL A 60 -9.74 0.60 -2.92
CA VAL A 60 -9.14 0.30 -1.61
C VAL A 60 -9.07 1.54 -0.72
N ARG A 61 -8.53 2.65 -1.23
CA ARG A 61 -8.45 3.90 -0.47
C ARG A 61 -9.83 4.44 -0.10
N ASN A 62 -10.80 4.31 -1.01
CA ASN A 62 -12.18 4.73 -0.75
C ASN A 62 -12.80 3.88 0.37
N GLU A 63 -12.61 2.56 0.39
CA GLU A 63 -13.15 1.70 1.45
C GLU A 63 -12.49 1.93 2.81
N ILE A 64 -11.16 2.12 2.84
CA ILE A 64 -10.46 2.49 4.08
C ILE A 64 -11.02 3.82 4.62
N ASN A 65 -11.20 4.82 3.75
CA ASN A 65 -11.80 6.10 4.15
C ASN A 65 -13.25 5.95 4.63
N ASN A 66 -14.03 5.07 3.97
CA ASN A 66 -15.40 4.77 4.36
C ASN A 66 -15.47 4.14 5.75
N TYR A 67 -14.59 3.17 6.03
CA TYR A 67 -14.43 2.58 7.35
C TYR A 67 -14.15 3.65 8.42
N TYR A 68 -13.13 4.50 8.23
CA TYR A 68 -12.81 5.55 9.19
C TYR A 68 -13.93 6.59 9.35
N ARG A 69 -14.68 6.91 8.28
CA ARG A 69 -15.85 7.77 8.38
C ARG A 69 -16.95 7.13 9.23
N LYS A 70 -17.27 5.85 9.01
CA LYS A 70 -18.23 5.09 9.81
C LYS A 70 -17.77 4.95 11.27
N GLN A 71 -16.49 4.69 11.50
CA GLN A 71 -15.88 4.66 12.83
C GLN A 71 -16.02 6.02 13.51
N SER A 72 -15.64 7.13 12.87
CA SER A 72 -15.78 8.47 13.44
C SER A 72 -17.24 8.83 13.81
N PHE A 73 -18.20 8.32 13.04
CA PHE A 73 -19.63 8.44 13.33
C PHE A 73 -20.07 7.59 14.53
N GLN A 74 -19.50 6.39 14.70
CA GLN A 74 -19.73 5.51 15.85
C GLN A 74 -19.01 6.00 17.13
N THR A 75 -17.79 6.51 17.03
CA THR A 75 -17.02 7.08 18.14
C THR A 75 -17.69 8.33 18.72
N ARG A 76 -18.43 9.10 17.91
CA ARG A 76 -19.29 10.20 18.40
C ARG A 76 -20.47 9.73 19.24
N LYS A 77 -20.88 8.45 19.13
CA LYS A 77 -21.92 7.83 19.97
C LYS A 77 -21.36 7.09 21.20
N ILE A 78 -20.07 6.74 21.18
CA ILE A 78 -19.41 5.94 22.23
C ILE A 78 -18.19 6.72 22.71
N SER A 79 -18.43 7.83 23.41
CA SER A 79 -17.44 8.32 24.36
C SER A 79 -17.45 7.38 25.56
N LEU A 80 -16.26 6.97 26.03
CA LEU A 80 -15.93 6.02 27.10
C LEU A 80 -15.40 4.70 26.50
N TRP A 81 -14.29 4.20 27.07
CA TRP A 81 -13.49 3.04 26.66
C TRP A 81 -12.45 3.31 25.56
N ARG A 82 -11.36 3.97 26.00
CA ARG A 82 -10.08 4.02 25.29
C ARG A 82 -9.47 2.62 25.31
N LYS A 83 -9.33 1.96 24.16
CA LYS A 83 -8.58 0.71 24.04
C LYS A 83 -7.11 1.05 23.75
N GLU A 84 -6.23 0.47 24.57
CA GLU A 84 -4.77 0.60 24.45
C GLU A 84 -4.30 0.04 23.10
N GLU A 85 -3.36 0.76 22.47
CA GLU A 85 -2.70 0.37 21.22
C GLU A 85 -1.82 -0.86 21.49
N GLU A 86 -2.31 -2.05 21.15
CA GLU A 86 -1.45 -3.23 21.02
C GLU A 86 -0.60 -3.08 19.75
N ALA A 87 0.67 -2.71 19.94
CA ALA A 87 1.66 -2.65 18.90
C ALA A 87 1.99 -4.06 18.39
N TYR A 88 1.30 -4.51 17.34
CA TYR A 88 1.69 -5.69 16.60
C TYR A 88 3.04 -5.44 15.92
N THR A 89 4.05 -6.07 16.49
CA THR A 89 5.44 -6.02 16.08
C THR A 89 5.64 -6.89 14.84
N ASN A 90 6.38 -6.31 13.88
CA ASN A 90 7.16 -6.99 12.84
C ASN A 90 6.44 -7.52 11.58
N ILE A 91 6.09 -6.60 10.66
CA ILE A 91 6.34 -6.84 9.22
C ILE A 91 7.80 -6.44 8.94
N CYS A 92 8.73 -7.30 9.37
CA CYS A 92 10.14 -7.04 9.69
C CYS A 92 11.04 -6.55 8.53
N CYS A 93 10.61 -6.61 7.27
CA CYS A 93 11.53 -6.38 6.15
C CYS A 93 11.35 -5.00 5.47
N PHE A 94 10.12 -4.57 5.21
CA PHE A 94 9.90 -3.42 4.31
C PHE A 94 10.32 -2.09 4.93
N ASP A 95 9.99 -1.88 6.21
CA ASP A 95 10.37 -0.65 6.91
C ASP A 95 11.89 -0.55 7.08
N ARG A 96 12.62 -1.69 7.18
CA ARG A 96 14.09 -1.69 7.19
C ARG A 96 14.67 -1.15 5.88
N PHE A 97 14.17 -1.62 4.73
CA PHE A 97 14.65 -1.12 3.44
C PHE A 97 14.31 0.35 3.21
N ILE A 98 13.13 0.79 3.62
CA ILE A 98 12.76 2.21 3.55
C ILE A 98 13.68 3.04 4.46
N ASN A 99 13.97 2.56 5.66
CA ASN A 99 14.82 3.29 6.60
C ASN A 99 16.30 3.34 6.17
N ARG A 100 16.77 2.36 5.40
CA ARG A 100 18.12 2.33 4.79
C ARG A 100 18.24 3.17 3.51
N LEU A 101 17.14 3.71 2.96
CA LEU A 101 17.21 4.61 1.80
C LEU A 101 17.89 5.93 2.18
N PRO A 102 18.71 6.52 1.29
CA PRO A 102 19.17 7.90 1.45
C PRO A 102 17.99 8.85 1.63
N GLU A 103 18.12 9.85 2.50
CA GLU A 103 16.98 10.70 2.89
C GLU A 103 16.29 11.43 1.73
N ILE A 104 17.08 11.79 0.70
CA ILE A 104 16.58 12.39 -0.54
C ILE A 104 15.57 11.50 -1.29
N TYR A 105 15.62 10.20 -1.08
CA TYR A 105 14.76 9.18 -1.70
C TYR A 105 13.70 8.66 -0.74
N LYS A 106 14.04 8.54 0.54
CA LYS A 106 13.16 8.12 1.63
C LYS A 106 12.00 9.09 1.84
N THR A 107 12.28 10.40 1.90
CA THR A 107 11.28 11.42 2.19
C THR A 107 10.12 11.41 1.17
N PRO A 108 10.37 11.44 -0.17
CA PRO A 108 9.28 11.37 -1.15
C PRO A 108 8.52 10.05 -1.13
N ILE A 109 9.20 8.92 -0.90
CA ILE A 109 8.54 7.60 -0.81
C ILE A 109 7.60 7.54 0.39
N ARG A 110 8.07 7.98 1.56
CA ARG A 110 7.26 7.98 2.78
C ARG A 110 6.03 8.89 2.63
N LEU A 111 6.21 10.11 2.14
CA LEU A 111 5.09 11.03 1.93
C LEU A 111 4.02 10.46 1.00
N VAL A 112 4.42 9.84 -0.11
CA VAL A 112 3.48 9.32 -1.11
C VAL A 112 2.86 7.98 -0.68
N TYR A 113 3.68 7.02 -0.28
CA TYR A 113 3.25 5.63 -0.10
C TYR A 113 2.85 5.30 1.34
N ILE A 114 3.42 5.99 2.34
CA ILE A 114 3.07 5.77 3.75
C ILE A 114 2.04 6.79 4.20
N GLU A 115 2.29 8.08 3.97
CA GLU A 115 1.43 9.17 4.45
C GLU A 115 0.29 9.51 3.48
N GLY A 116 0.34 9.02 2.23
CA GLY A 116 -0.76 9.11 1.27
C GLY A 116 -0.89 10.45 0.53
N TYR A 117 0.13 11.32 0.58
CA TYR A 117 0.14 12.56 -0.18
C TYR A 117 0.25 12.30 -1.69
N SER A 118 -0.38 13.15 -2.50
CA SER A 118 -0.14 13.15 -3.94
C SER A 118 1.30 13.56 -4.25
N GLN A 119 1.80 13.21 -5.45
CA GLN A 119 3.14 13.64 -5.89
C GLN A 119 3.25 15.17 -5.99
N ILE A 120 2.15 15.85 -6.31
CA ILE A 120 2.08 17.33 -6.37
C ILE A 120 2.21 17.93 -4.97
N GLN A 121 1.41 17.44 -4.02
CA GLN A 121 1.49 17.89 -2.62
C GLN A 121 2.85 17.58 -2.01
N THR A 122 3.43 16.42 -2.34
CA THR A 122 4.77 16.03 -1.90
C THR A 122 5.82 17.00 -2.42
N ALA A 123 5.78 17.35 -3.72
CA ALA A 123 6.69 18.31 -4.34
C ALA A 123 6.65 19.67 -3.66
N GLN A 124 5.43 20.17 -3.38
CA GLN A 124 5.22 21.42 -2.63
C GLN A 124 5.77 21.33 -1.20
N LYS A 125 5.49 20.23 -0.49
CA LYS A 125 5.89 20.03 0.91
C LYS A 125 7.41 19.96 1.10
N ILE A 126 8.13 19.38 0.14
CA ILE A 126 9.60 19.25 0.20
C ILE A 126 10.34 20.35 -0.57
N GLY A 127 9.62 21.30 -1.18
CA GLY A 127 10.21 22.45 -1.88
C GLY A 127 10.97 22.11 -3.17
N ILE A 128 10.56 21.08 -3.93
CA ILE A 128 11.20 20.73 -5.21
C ILE A 128 10.18 20.63 -6.35
N SER A 129 10.65 20.63 -7.59
CA SER A 129 9.75 20.49 -8.75
C SER A 129 9.07 19.11 -8.80
N LEU A 130 7.89 19.05 -9.42
CA LEU A 130 7.17 17.79 -9.64
C LEU A 130 8.02 16.78 -10.44
N ALA A 131 8.79 17.26 -11.42
CA ALA A 131 9.70 16.43 -12.19
C ALA A 131 10.80 15.80 -11.32
N ASN A 132 11.39 16.57 -10.40
CA ASN A 132 12.40 16.06 -9.47
C ASN A 132 11.80 15.07 -8.46
N THR A 133 10.57 15.35 -7.98
CA THR A 133 9.82 14.42 -7.12
C THR A 133 9.58 13.08 -7.80
N LYS A 134 9.11 13.10 -9.07
CA LYS A 134 8.95 11.88 -9.89
C LYS A 134 10.26 11.13 -10.07
N ALA A 135 11.35 11.83 -10.37
CA ALA A 135 12.67 11.23 -10.55
C ALA A 135 13.18 10.57 -9.25
N ARG A 136 13.03 11.24 -8.10
CA ARG A 136 13.41 10.70 -6.79
C ARG A 136 12.60 9.48 -6.42
N ILE A 137 11.27 9.49 -6.64
CA ILE A 137 10.41 8.32 -6.41
C ILE A 137 10.84 7.15 -7.31
N ARG A 138 11.12 7.41 -8.60
CA ARG A 138 11.57 6.36 -9.52
C ARG A 138 12.88 5.72 -9.07
N ARG A 139 13.87 6.53 -8.68
CA ARG A 139 15.16 6.03 -8.15
C ARG A 139 14.98 5.28 -6.85
N ALA A 140 14.16 5.80 -5.94
CA ALA A 140 13.89 5.12 -4.67
C ALA A 140 13.30 3.72 -4.89
N LYS A 141 12.34 3.58 -5.82
CA LYS A 141 11.80 2.27 -6.21
C LYS A 141 12.85 1.34 -6.80
N ALA A 142 13.77 1.86 -7.62
CA ALA A 142 14.85 1.05 -8.20
C ALA A 142 15.80 0.52 -7.11
N ILE A 143 16.20 1.37 -6.16
CA ILE A 143 17.06 0.97 -5.03
C ILE A 143 16.34 -0.06 -4.16
N LEU A 144 15.06 0.17 -3.85
CA LEU A 144 14.27 -0.79 -3.07
C LEU A 144 14.21 -2.14 -3.80
N LYS A 145 13.86 -2.16 -5.09
CA LYS A 145 13.77 -3.37 -5.90
C LYS A 145 15.09 -4.16 -5.89
N GLU A 146 16.22 -3.48 -6.07
CA GLU A 146 17.54 -4.09 -6.02
C GLU A 146 17.84 -4.67 -4.62
N ASN A 147 17.55 -3.92 -3.56
CA ASN A 147 17.78 -4.38 -2.18
C ASN A 147 16.89 -5.57 -1.81
N PHE A 148 15.64 -5.58 -2.26
CA PHE A 148 14.72 -6.71 -2.06
C PHE A 148 15.18 -7.95 -2.80
N SER A 149 15.61 -7.83 -4.07
CA SER A 149 16.12 -8.97 -4.82
C SER A 149 17.44 -9.52 -4.27
N LYS A 150 18.24 -8.70 -3.57
CA LYS A 150 19.49 -9.14 -2.92
C LYS A 150 19.28 -9.81 -1.56
N CYS A 151 18.35 -9.30 -0.73
CA CYS A 151 18.14 -9.82 0.63
C CYS A 151 17.10 -10.94 0.69
N CYS A 152 16.09 -10.89 -0.17
CA CYS A 152 15.00 -11.84 -0.21
C CYS A 152 14.99 -12.52 -1.58
N LYS A 153 14.57 -13.78 -1.65
CA LYS A 153 14.41 -14.56 -2.90
C LYS A 153 13.26 -14.06 -3.79
N PHE A 154 13.09 -12.73 -3.89
CA PHE A 154 12.14 -12.12 -4.79
C PHE A 154 12.77 -11.93 -6.17
N GLU A 155 12.24 -12.66 -7.14
CA GLU A 155 12.53 -12.50 -8.54
C GLU A 155 11.65 -11.42 -9.15
N VAL A 156 12.15 -10.78 -10.19
CA VAL A 156 11.40 -9.79 -10.95
C VAL A 156 10.87 -10.50 -12.19
N ASN A 157 9.55 -10.64 -12.30
CA ASN A 157 8.95 -11.24 -13.49
C ASN A 157 9.11 -10.30 -14.71
N LYS A 158 8.76 -10.80 -15.91
CA LYS A 158 8.85 -10.03 -17.17
C LYS A 158 8.02 -8.74 -17.18
N ASP A 159 7.01 -8.64 -16.31
CA ASP A 159 6.16 -7.45 -16.14
C ASP A 159 6.72 -6.46 -15.11
N GLY A 160 7.89 -6.74 -14.54
CA GLY A 160 8.55 -5.90 -13.55
C GLY A 160 8.01 -6.02 -12.12
N LYS A 161 7.10 -6.97 -11.86
CA LYS A 161 6.55 -7.29 -10.53
C LYS A 161 7.52 -8.20 -9.76
N LEU A 162 7.63 -7.97 -8.45
CA LEU A 162 8.36 -8.85 -7.54
C LEU A 162 7.50 -10.08 -7.25
N ILE A 163 8.02 -11.27 -7.53
CA ILE A 163 7.43 -12.59 -7.31
C ILE A 163 8.40 -13.43 -6.47
N GLY A 164 7.89 -14.28 -5.59
CA GLY A 164 8.70 -15.11 -4.69
C GLY A 164 8.17 -15.10 -3.26
N GLU A 165 8.71 -15.98 -2.42
CA GLU A 165 8.37 -16.06 -1.00
C GLU A 165 9.38 -15.30 -0.14
N PRO A 166 8.94 -14.58 0.91
CA PRO A 166 9.85 -13.89 1.82
C PRO A 166 10.71 -14.88 2.60
N ASP A 167 11.96 -15.07 2.17
CA ASP A 167 12.97 -15.79 2.96
C ASP A 167 13.67 -14.83 3.93
N CYS A 168 13.02 -14.59 5.07
CA CYS A 168 13.46 -13.63 6.09
C CYS A 168 14.65 -14.13 6.93
N VAL A 169 15.14 -15.35 6.71
CA VAL A 169 16.20 -15.98 7.52
C VAL A 169 17.55 -15.25 7.37
N PHE A 170 17.73 -14.52 6.27
CA PHE A 170 19.00 -13.86 5.93
C PHE A 170 19.00 -12.32 6.05
N CYS A 171 17.86 -11.69 6.37
CA CYS A 171 17.83 -10.25 6.58
C CYS A 171 18.28 -9.90 8.01
N GLN A 172 19.61 -9.86 8.22
CA GLN A 172 20.26 -9.14 9.33
C GLN A 172 20.57 -7.67 8.92
#